data_AF-A0A9D5NXL3-F1
#
_entry.id   AF-A0A9D5NXL3-F1
#
_cell.length_a   1.000
_cell.length_b   1.000
_cell.length_c   1.000
_cell.angle_alpha   90.00
_cell.angle_beta   90.00
_cell.angle_gamma   90.00
#
_symmetry.space_group_name_H-M   'P 1'
#
loop_
_entity.id
_entity.type
_entity.pdbx_description
1 polymer ?
#
loop_
_entity_poly.entity_id
_entity_poly.type
_entity_poly.pdbx_seq_one_letter_code
_entity_poly.pdbx_strand_id
1 'polypeptide(L)'
;MMRRYLLLCVVLFMAVVSYGQDVILVKKGDAQSLLDAIKTASDRNRDRDSERIFILIPNGLYDLGEKALTRVAGNNIALIGQSMEGTIIRNVPSYKIESISKTAVLQNRGKGNYYQDLTLKNDLDYYASEPDGRAVCLQDKGDRTICNRVRMLSYQDTYYSDYEKCHNYFQGSEIHGTIDFICGAGDVWFERCTIVTEKRTRSGEGNNIIMAPRTSETKWGYVFNRCTIVNDVSPFYYGRGWHTRPSCVWLYTTLMTPEKLLPTRFDPEAMKISSNYFKEYGTMDAQGRDITPKSNVVTFTLRDHTQPFTAETIMTKEEAQQYTLERVFGWWQPQKILKELERESKRLKKQYQLQ
;
A
#
# COMPACT_ATOMS: atom_id res chain seq x y z
N MET A 1 40.75 20.67 70.34
CA MET A 1 39.30 20.92 70.38
C MET A 1 38.80 21.06 68.94
N MET A 2 38.03 20.07 68.48
CA MET A 2 37.21 19.93 67.25
C MET A 2 37.68 20.47 65.88
N ARG A 3 37.98 19.52 64.98
CA ARG A 3 38.03 19.68 63.51
C ARG A 3 36.63 19.91 62.94
N ARG A 4 36.49 20.91 62.07
CA ARG A 4 35.30 21.17 61.24
C ARG A 4 35.21 20.14 60.10
N TYR A 5 34.07 19.49 59.94
CA TYR A 5 33.67 18.83 58.71
C TYR A 5 32.40 19.50 58.19
N LEU A 6 32.53 20.15 57.03
CA LEU A 6 31.42 20.72 56.28
C LEU A 6 30.91 19.62 55.34
N LEU A 7 29.73 19.06 55.63
CA LEU A 7 29.07 18.09 54.76
C LEU A 7 28.32 18.86 53.66
N LEU A 8 28.88 18.89 52.45
CA LEU A 8 28.22 19.44 51.27
C LEU A 8 27.30 18.35 50.68
N CYS A 9 26.01 18.37 51.00
CA CYS A 9 25.02 17.53 50.33
C CYS A 9 24.73 18.09 48.93
N VAL A 10 25.41 17.55 47.91
CA VAL A 10 25.05 17.77 46.51
C VAL A 10 23.85 16.88 46.19
N VAL A 11 22.66 17.45 46.17
CA VAL A 11 21.46 16.78 45.65
C VAL A 11 21.50 16.91 44.13
N LEU A 12 21.96 15.86 43.44
CA LEU A 12 21.83 15.75 41.99
C LEU A 12 20.35 15.44 41.67
N PHE A 13 19.60 16.45 41.25
CA PHE A 13 18.32 16.22 40.57
C PHE A 13 18.63 15.69 39.16
N MET A 14 18.68 14.37 38.98
CA MET A 14 18.48 13.80 37.65
C MET A 14 17.01 14.03 37.29
N ALA A 15 16.75 15.01 36.42
CA ALA A 15 15.51 15.05 35.69
C ALA A 15 15.47 13.79 34.81
N VAL A 16 14.72 12.78 35.24
CA VAL A 16 14.28 11.71 34.35
C VAL A 16 13.29 12.39 33.41
N VAL A 17 13.75 12.85 32.26
CA VAL A 17 12.86 13.21 31.16
C VAL A 17 12.31 11.88 30.65
N SER A 18 11.18 11.48 31.21
CA SER A 18 10.35 10.45 30.58
C SER A 18 9.76 11.08 29.33
N TYR A 19 10.44 10.98 28.19
CA TYR A 19 9.78 11.01 26.89
C TYR A 19 8.88 9.79 26.82
N GLY A 20 7.70 9.89 27.44
CA GLY A 20 6.66 8.88 27.29
C GLY A 20 6.30 8.84 25.82
N GLN A 21 6.61 7.74 25.15
CA GLN A 21 6.18 7.51 23.78
C GLN A 21 4.66 7.69 23.69
N ASP A 22 4.21 8.53 22.77
CA ASP A 22 2.79 8.87 22.65
C ASP A 22 2.01 7.69 22.06
N VAL A 23 1.25 7.01 22.92
CA VAL A 23 0.38 5.89 22.56
C VAL A 23 -1.08 6.25 22.82
N ILE A 24 -1.93 6.09 21.81
CA ILE A 24 -3.38 6.27 21.90
C ILE A 24 -4.04 4.88 21.73
N LEU A 25 -4.79 4.44 22.73
CA LEU A 25 -5.55 3.19 22.65
C LEU A 25 -6.96 3.47 22.15
N VAL A 26 -7.36 2.80 21.08
CA VAL A 26 -8.72 2.86 20.56
C VAL A 26 -9.63 1.91 21.34
N LYS A 27 -10.83 2.37 21.69
CA LYS A 27 -11.85 1.50 22.30
C LYS A 27 -12.29 0.43 21.31
N LYS A 28 -12.33 -0.83 21.75
CA LYS A 28 -12.66 -2.00 20.91
C LYS A 28 -13.98 -1.81 20.14
N GLY A 29 -13.93 -1.92 18.81
CA GLY A 29 -15.10 -1.82 17.92
C GLY A 29 -15.78 -0.45 17.88
N ASP A 30 -15.14 0.59 18.44
CA ASP A 30 -15.71 1.93 18.52
C ASP A 30 -15.11 2.83 17.42
N ALA A 31 -15.90 3.03 16.35
CA ALA A 31 -15.49 3.84 15.21
C ALA A 31 -15.22 5.30 15.59
N GLN A 32 -15.97 5.87 16.53
CA GLN A 32 -15.77 7.25 16.96
C GLN A 32 -14.43 7.39 17.71
N SER A 33 -14.11 6.43 18.59
CA SER A 33 -12.82 6.40 19.28
C SER A 33 -11.63 6.32 18.30
N LEU A 34 -11.78 5.56 17.20
CA LEU A 34 -10.77 5.50 16.14
C LEU A 34 -10.61 6.86 15.44
N LEU A 35 -11.72 7.50 15.07
CA LEU A 35 -11.71 8.82 14.41
C LEU A 35 -11.08 9.88 15.32
N ASP A 36 -11.40 9.88 16.61
CA ASP A 36 -10.85 10.80 17.59
C ASP A 36 -9.34 10.56 17.80
N ALA A 37 -8.90 9.30 17.80
CA ALA A 37 -7.48 8.96 17.87
C ALA A 37 -6.71 9.45 16.63
N ILE A 38 -7.24 9.22 15.43
CA ILE A 38 -6.63 9.70 14.17
C ILE A 38 -6.56 11.23 14.14
N LYS A 39 -7.64 11.90 14.56
CA LYS A 39 -7.69 13.36 14.62
C LYS A 39 -6.65 13.88 15.61
N THR A 40 -6.61 13.32 16.82
CA THR A 40 -5.68 13.72 17.89
C THR A 40 -4.23 13.56 17.45
N ALA A 41 -3.88 12.41 16.89
CA ALA A 41 -2.53 12.17 16.37
C ALA A 41 -2.19 13.12 15.22
N SER A 42 -3.14 13.38 14.31
CA SER A 42 -2.94 14.31 13.19
C SER A 42 -2.74 15.75 13.64
N ASP A 43 -3.45 16.18 14.68
CA ASP A 43 -3.32 17.52 15.24
C ASP A 43 -2.00 17.71 16.00
N ARG A 44 -1.49 16.65 16.65
CA ARG A 44 -0.21 16.67 17.37
C ARG A 44 1.00 16.56 16.45
N ASN A 45 0.94 15.73 15.42
CA ASN A 45 2.06 15.50 14.51
C ASN A 45 1.99 16.31 13.21
N ARG A 46 1.81 17.63 13.31
CA ARG A 46 1.80 18.51 12.13
C ARG A 46 3.19 18.68 11.52
N ASP A 47 4.23 18.66 12.35
CA ASP A 47 5.61 18.83 11.92
C ASP A 47 6.20 17.53 11.38
N ARG A 48 7.09 17.64 10.38
CA ARG A 48 7.68 16.48 9.69
C ARG A 48 8.65 15.67 10.55
N ASP A 49 9.21 16.31 11.56
CA ASP A 49 10.21 15.74 12.46
C ASP A 49 9.61 15.35 13.82
N SER A 50 8.27 15.38 13.94
CA SER A 50 7.56 14.94 15.15
C SER A 50 7.90 13.49 15.47
N GLU A 51 8.08 13.19 16.76
CA GLU A 51 8.19 11.81 17.25
C GLU A 51 6.94 11.02 16.86
N ARG A 52 7.10 9.70 16.70
CA ARG A 52 6.02 8.85 16.21
C ARG A 52 4.92 8.67 17.25
N ILE A 53 3.67 8.94 16.86
CA ILE A 53 2.49 8.59 17.65
C ILE A 53 1.97 7.21 17.24
N PHE A 54 1.67 6.36 18.21
CA PHE A 54 1.17 5.01 18.01
C PHE A 54 -0.30 4.92 18.39
N ILE A 55 -1.16 4.67 17.41
CA ILE A 55 -2.57 4.35 17.61
C ILE A 55 -2.71 2.83 17.62
N LEU A 56 -3.02 2.26 18.79
CA LEU A 56 -3.25 0.83 18.96
C LEU A 56 -4.74 0.51 18.83
N ILE A 57 -5.07 -0.42 17.96
CA ILE A 57 -6.44 -0.73 17.56
C ILE A 57 -6.73 -2.20 17.88
N PRO A 58 -7.49 -2.51 18.95
CA PRO A 58 -7.88 -3.90 19.25
C PRO A 58 -8.63 -4.59 18.10
N ASN A 59 -8.74 -5.91 18.15
CA ASN A 59 -9.60 -6.65 17.22
C ASN A 59 -11.07 -6.19 17.37
N GLY A 60 -11.71 -5.86 16.25
CA GLY A 60 -13.07 -5.36 16.18
C GLY A 60 -13.39 -4.81 14.79
N LEU A 61 -14.69 -4.64 14.52
CA LEU A 61 -15.17 -3.90 13.36
C LEU A 61 -15.34 -2.42 13.73
N TYR A 62 -14.67 -1.56 12.99
CA TYR A 62 -14.73 -0.11 13.10
C TYR A 62 -15.48 0.42 11.86
N ASP A 63 -16.81 0.45 11.96
CA ASP A 63 -17.68 0.86 10.86
C ASP A 63 -17.84 2.38 10.80
N LEU A 64 -17.30 2.98 9.74
CA LEU A 64 -17.36 4.41 9.47
C LEU A 64 -18.67 4.82 8.77
N GLY A 65 -19.56 3.87 8.45
CA GLY A 65 -20.77 4.11 7.68
C GLY A 65 -20.44 4.72 6.32
N GLU A 66 -21.22 5.72 5.88
CA GLU A 66 -20.98 6.42 4.60
C GLU A 66 -19.74 7.35 4.62
N LYS A 67 -19.07 7.50 5.77
CA LYS A 67 -17.91 8.40 5.88
C LYS A 67 -16.76 7.88 5.02
N ALA A 68 -16.43 8.65 4.01
CA ALA A 68 -15.22 8.48 3.20
C ALA A 68 -14.19 9.58 3.47
N LEU A 69 -12.98 9.38 2.97
CA LEU A 69 -11.83 10.26 3.10
C LEU A 69 -11.49 10.55 4.58
N THR A 70 -11.44 9.52 5.43
CA THR A 70 -10.95 9.70 6.81
C THR A 70 -9.47 10.09 6.75
N ARG A 71 -9.18 11.35 7.05
CA ARG A 71 -7.87 11.96 6.84
C ARG A 71 -6.90 11.57 7.95
N VAL A 72 -5.80 10.92 7.57
CA VAL A 72 -4.59 10.83 8.40
C VAL A 72 -3.66 11.96 7.94
N ALA A 73 -3.79 13.13 8.57
CA ALA A 73 -3.20 14.37 8.06
C ALA A 73 -1.82 14.69 8.64
N GLY A 74 -1.50 14.18 9.84
CA GLY A 74 -0.18 14.36 10.46
C GLY A 74 0.86 13.35 9.96
N ASN A 75 2.12 13.63 10.29
CA ASN A 75 3.30 12.85 9.91
C ASN A 75 3.68 11.82 11.01
N ASN A 76 4.44 10.79 10.65
CA ASN A 76 4.93 9.78 11.60
C ASN A 76 3.83 9.23 12.52
N ILE A 77 2.63 8.96 11.99
CA ILE A 77 1.55 8.29 12.73
C ILE A 77 1.58 6.80 12.39
N ALA A 78 1.51 5.95 13.41
CA ALA A 78 1.40 4.50 13.27
C ALA A 78 0.00 4.03 13.67
N LEU A 79 -0.75 3.43 12.75
CA LEU A 79 -1.99 2.69 13.06
C LEU A 79 -1.64 1.20 13.12
N ILE A 80 -1.73 0.62 14.31
CA ILE A 80 -1.36 -0.77 14.56
C ILE A 80 -2.58 -1.52 15.07
N GLY A 81 -3.15 -2.37 14.22
CA GLY A 81 -4.19 -3.29 14.62
C GLY A 81 -3.64 -4.45 15.46
N GLN A 82 -4.50 -5.08 16.25
CA GLN A 82 -4.14 -6.27 17.02
C GLN A 82 -3.81 -7.43 16.07
N SER A 83 -4.59 -7.63 15.02
CA SER A 83 -4.33 -8.61 13.96
C SER A 83 -4.89 -8.17 12.61
N MET A 84 -4.24 -8.61 11.52
CA MET A 84 -4.66 -8.31 10.15
C MET A 84 -6.10 -8.75 9.89
N GLU A 85 -6.48 -9.95 10.36
CA GLU A 85 -7.81 -10.54 10.22
C GLU A 85 -8.86 -9.91 11.14
N GLY A 86 -8.46 -9.53 12.37
CA GLY A 86 -9.39 -9.17 13.43
C GLY A 86 -9.64 -7.67 13.59
N THR A 87 -8.74 -6.80 13.14
CA THR A 87 -8.91 -5.34 13.18
C THR A 87 -9.39 -4.84 11.81
N ILE A 88 -10.69 -4.55 11.67
CA ILE A 88 -11.31 -4.20 10.38
C ILE A 88 -11.82 -2.76 10.44
N ILE A 89 -11.28 -1.88 9.61
CA ILE A 89 -11.76 -0.51 9.40
C ILE A 89 -12.54 -0.50 8.09
N ARG A 90 -13.83 -0.17 8.17
CA ARG A 90 -14.77 -0.30 7.05
C ARG A 90 -15.49 1.00 6.77
N ASN A 91 -15.72 1.33 5.50
CA ASN A 91 -16.74 2.29 5.11
C ASN A 91 -17.70 1.68 4.07
N VAL A 92 -18.84 2.34 3.87
CA VAL A 92 -19.92 1.97 2.93
C VAL A 92 -20.38 3.24 2.19
N PRO A 93 -19.50 3.91 1.43
CA PRO A 93 -19.90 5.10 0.71
C PRO A 93 -21.00 4.75 -0.30
N SER A 94 -21.93 5.67 -0.52
CA SER A 94 -22.97 5.48 -1.53
C SER A 94 -22.34 5.20 -2.90
N TYR A 95 -22.83 4.18 -3.60
CA TYR A 95 -22.40 3.85 -4.96
C TYR A 95 -22.60 5.03 -5.94
N LYS A 96 -23.49 5.98 -5.61
CA LYS A 96 -23.76 7.21 -6.37
C LYS A 96 -22.61 8.23 -6.32
N ILE A 97 -21.70 8.10 -5.37
CA ILE A 97 -20.52 8.97 -5.23
C ILE A 97 -19.22 8.26 -5.63
N GLU A 98 -19.33 7.11 -6.33
CA GLU A 98 -18.15 6.37 -6.79
C GLU A 98 -17.18 7.31 -7.50
N SER A 99 -15.92 7.25 -7.05
CA SER A 99 -14.84 8.06 -7.57
C SER A 99 -13.57 7.71 -6.80
N ILE A 100 -12.47 7.54 -7.54
CA ILE A 100 -11.13 7.37 -7.01
C ILE A 100 -10.73 8.47 -5.99
N SER A 101 -11.33 9.67 -6.11
CA SER A 101 -11.05 10.81 -5.24
C SER A 101 -12.03 11.01 -4.08
N LYS A 102 -13.07 10.19 -3.95
CA LYS A 102 -14.16 10.40 -2.97
C LYS A 102 -14.41 9.23 -2.05
N THR A 103 -14.10 7.99 -2.44
CA THR A 103 -14.59 6.81 -1.73
C THR A 103 -13.63 6.24 -0.68
N ALA A 104 -12.38 6.74 -0.61
CA ALA A 104 -11.33 6.15 0.22
C ALA A 104 -11.76 5.88 1.67
N VAL A 105 -11.47 4.70 2.23
CA VAL A 105 -11.60 4.46 3.68
C VAL A 105 -10.69 5.44 4.43
N LEU A 106 -9.41 5.42 4.10
CA LEU A 106 -8.40 6.34 4.62
C LEU A 106 -7.81 7.19 3.50
N GLN A 107 -7.64 8.48 3.79
CA GLN A 107 -6.85 9.40 2.97
C GLN A 107 -5.59 9.77 3.75
N ASN A 108 -4.47 9.13 3.44
CA ASN A 108 -3.17 9.52 4.00
C ASN A 108 -2.69 10.80 3.33
N ARG A 109 -2.30 11.80 4.12
CA ARG A 109 -1.64 13.02 3.64
C ARG A 109 -0.28 13.27 4.31
N GLY A 110 0.04 12.46 5.31
CA GLY A 110 1.24 12.62 6.10
C GLY A 110 2.43 11.89 5.53
N LYS A 111 3.61 12.33 5.93
CA LYS A 111 4.90 11.71 5.61
C LYS A 111 5.29 10.71 6.69
N GLY A 112 5.79 9.54 6.31
CA GLY A 112 6.30 8.54 7.26
C GLY A 112 5.21 7.79 8.03
N ASN A 113 3.97 7.80 7.55
CA ASN A 113 2.88 7.08 8.21
C ASN A 113 3.02 5.56 8.04
N TYR A 114 2.58 4.83 9.06
CA TYR A 114 2.75 3.39 9.17
C TYR A 114 1.42 2.70 9.46
N TYR A 115 1.12 1.65 8.73
CA TYR A 115 -0.07 0.83 8.91
C TYR A 115 0.36 -0.62 9.10
N GLN A 116 -0.14 -1.27 10.15
CA GLN A 116 0.25 -2.63 10.47
C GLN A 116 -0.90 -3.46 11.02
N ASP A 117 -0.97 -4.73 10.61
CA ASP A 117 -1.84 -5.76 11.20
C ASP A 117 -3.30 -5.30 11.25
N LEU A 118 -3.84 -4.81 10.14
CA LEU A 118 -5.24 -4.38 10.02
C LEU A 118 -5.81 -4.64 8.62
N THR A 119 -7.13 -4.67 8.53
CA THR A 119 -7.89 -4.69 7.28
C THR A 119 -8.51 -3.31 7.03
N LEU A 120 -8.33 -2.77 5.83
CA LEU A 120 -9.14 -1.70 5.27
C LEU A 120 -10.15 -2.33 4.31
N LYS A 121 -11.45 -2.08 4.53
CA LYS A 121 -12.52 -2.58 3.67
C LYS A 121 -13.35 -1.42 3.12
N ASN A 122 -13.34 -1.23 1.81
CA ASN A 122 -14.33 -0.39 1.17
C ASN A 122 -15.49 -1.28 0.72
N ASP A 123 -16.65 -1.12 1.35
CA ASP A 123 -17.83 -1.96 1.12
C ASP A 123 -18.90 -1.24 0.29
N LEU A 124 -18.46 -0.32 -0.59
CA LEU A 124 -19.31 0.23 -1.66
C LEU A 124 -19.92 -0.93 -2.46
N ASP A 125 -21.21 -0.83 -2.78
CA ASP A 125 -21.90 -1.83 -3.62
C ASP A 125 -21.42 -1.75 -5.08
N TYR A 126 -20.31 -2.45 -5.34
CA TYR A 126 -19.59 -2.42 -6.62
C TYR A 126 -20.48 -2.80 -7.81
N TYR A 127 -21.30 -3.83 -7.65
CA TYR A 127 -22.19 -4.30 -8.71
C TYR A 127 -23.42 -3.41 -8.90
N ALA A 128 -23.75 -2.52 -7.95
CA ALA A 128 -24.75 -1.48 -8.15
C ALA A 128 -24.16 -0.20 -8.78
N SER A 129 -22.83 -0.02 -8.74
CA SER A 129 -22.10 1.12 -9.33
C SER A 129 -21.61 0.89 -10.77
N GLU A 130 -22.17 -0.08 -11.50
CA GLU A 130 -21.78 -0.30 -12.89
C GLU A 130 -21.99 0.98 -13.74
N PRO A 131 -21.01 1.36 -14.58
CA PRO A 131 -19.86 0.55 -15.02
C PRO A 131 -18.55 0.73 -14.23
N ASP A 132 -18.46 1.67 -13.29
CA ASP A 132 -17.18 2.22 -12.85
C ASP A 132 -16.73 1.77 -11.43
N GLY A 133 -17.65 1.66 -10.47
CA GLY A 133 -17.42 1.09 -9.14
C GLY A 133 -16.11 1.38 -8.40
N ARG A 134 -15.57 2.60 -8.50
CA ARG A 134 -14.29 2.98 -7.88
C ARG A 134 -14.43 3.10 -6.36
N ALA A 135 -13.78 2.18 -5.65
CA ALA A 135 -13.93 1.97 -4.22
C ALA A 135 -12.56 1.91 -3.54
N VAL A 136 -11.99 3.06 -3.19
CA VAL A 136 -10.61 3.11 -2.69
C VAL A 136 -10.54 2.63 -1.23
N CYS A 137 -9.58 1.80 -0.87
CA CYS A 137 -9.24 1.51 0.54
C CYS A 137 -8.32 2.60 1.09
N LEU A 138 -7.18 2.81 0.43
CA LEU A 138 -6.19 3.80 0.83
C LEU A 138 -5.88 4.73 -0.34
N GLN A 139 -6.28 5.99 -0.20
CA GLN A 139 -5.78 7.07 -1.04
C GLN A 139 -4.54 7.66 -0.35
N ASP A 140 -3.37 7.38 -0.90
CA ASP A 140 -2.10 7.75 -0.33
C ASP A 140 -1.53 9.00 -1.01
N LYS A 141 -1.82 10.16 -0.42
CA LYS A 141 -1.21 11.45 -0.80
C LYS A 141 0.08 11.73 -0.03
N GLY A 142 0.56 10.76 0.74
CA GLY A 142 1.74 10.85 1.58
C GLY A 142 3.02 10.43 0.86
N ASP A 143 4.12 10.46 1.61
CA ASP A 143 5.44 9.96 1.17
C ASP A 143 6.07 9.19 2.31
N ARG A 144 6.85 8.15 2.00
CA ARG A 144 7.40 7.21 2.98
C ARG A 144 6.34 6.45 3.76
N THR A 145 5.20 6.15 3.13
CA THR A 145 4.17 5.30 3.73
C THR A 145 4.68 3.88 3.79
N ILE A 146 4.49 3.21 4.93
CA ILE A 146 4.81 1.79 5.09
C ILE A 146 3.54 1.02 5.49
N CYS A 147 3.18 0.00 4.71
CA CYS A 147 2.09 -0.93 5.00
C CYS A 147 2.66 -2.33 5.26
N ASN A 148 2.52 -2.86 6.47
CA ASN A 148 3.04 -4.15 6.88
C ASN A 148 1.92 -5.09 7.34
N ARG A 149 1.64 -6.16 6.58
CA ARG A 149 0.49 -7.03 6.86
C ARG A 149 -0.81 -6.25 6.98
N VAL A 150 -1.07 -5.45 5.95
CA VAL A 150 -2.34 -4.74 5.77
C VAL A 150 -3.15 -5.48 4.72
N ARG A 151 -4.42 -5.79 5.01
CA ARG A 151 -5.36 -6.33 4.03
C ARG A 151 -6.19 -5.19 3.47
N MET A 152 -6.29 -5.08 2.15
CA MET A 152 -7.16 -4.11 1.48
C MET A 152 -8.22 -4.87 0.68
N LEU A 153 -9.47 -4.75 1.10
CA LEU A 153 -10.62 -5.42 0.52
C LEU A 153 -11.48 -4.42 -0.23
N SER A 154 -11.45 -4.49 -1.57
CA SER A 154 -12.30 -3.72 -2.45
C SER A 154 -12.32 -4.31 -3.86
N TYR A 155 -12.77 -3.54 -4.85
CA TYR A 155 -12.90 -3.91 -6.25
C TYR A 155 -12.02 -3.01 -7.13
N GLN A 156 -12.57 -1.96 -7.74
CA GLN A 156 -11.80 -1.06 -8.60
C GLN A 156 -11.10 0.04 -7.79
N ASP A 157 -9.84 0.34 -8.14
CA ASP A 157 -8.99 1.38 -7.53
C ASP A 157 -8.65 1.19 -6.03
N THR A 158 -8.52 -0.06 -5.55
CA THR A 158 -8.30 -0.39 -4.12
C THR A 158 -7.18 0.41 -3.43
N TYR A 159 -5.98 0.50 -4.02
CA TYR A 159 -4.89 1.34 -3.55
C TYR A 159 -4.57 2.41 -4.59
N TYR A 160 -4.62 3.67 -4.17
CA TYR A 160 -4.33 4.81 -5.03
C TYR A 160 -3.21 5.67 -4.44
N SER A 161 -2.00 5.59 -5.00
CA SER A 161 -0.90 6.51 -4.65
C SER A 161 -1.05 7.84 -5.39
N ASP A 162 -1.65 8.81 -4.70
CA ASP A 162 -2.04 10.12 -5.21
C ASP A 162 -1.00 11.20 -4.86
N TYR A 163 0.27 10.86 -5.06
CA TYR A 163 1.38 11.79 -4.97
C TYR A 163 2.50 11.40 -5.94
N GLU A 164 2.76 12.27 -6.94
CA GLU A 164 3.69 12.04 -8.04
C GLU A 164 5.11 11.63 -7.63
N LYS A 165 5.57 12.05 -6.45
CA LYS A 165 6.94 11.84 -5.97
C LYS A 165 7.00 11.02 -4.69
N CYS A 166 5.94 10.26 -4.38
CA CYS A 166 5.93 9.41 -3.20
C CYS A 166 6.90 8.24 -3.35
N HIS A 167 7.42 7.79 -2.21
CA HIS A 167 8.14 6.55 -2.02
C HIS A 167 7.36 5.73 -1.01
N ASN A 168 6.72 4.64 -1.41
CA ASN A 168 5.88 3.84 -0.51
C ASN A 168 6.30 2.38 -0.51
N TYR A 169 6.16 1.72 0.64
CA TYR A 169 6.64 0.34 0.84
C TYR A 169 5.57 -0.54 1.45
N PHE A 170 5.29 -1.66 0.81
CA PHE A 170 4.37 -2.68 1.27
C PHE A 170 5.16 -3.96 1.55
N GLN A 171 4.90 -4.59 2.69
CA GLN A 171 5.48 -5.90 3.01
C GLN A 171 4.40 -6.84 3.55
N GLY A 172 4.30 -8.04 2.99
CA GLY A 172 3.39 -9.08 3.49
C GLY A 172 1.93 -8.65 3.51
N SER A 173 1.56 -7.66 2.70
CA SER A 173 0.20 -7.12 2.63
C SER A 173 -0.62 -7.90 1.60
N GLU A 174 -1.94 -7.83 1.72
CA GLU A 174 -2.88 -8.51 0.83
C GLU A 174 -3.79 -7.46 0.18
N ILE A 175 -3.85 -7.41 -1.14
CA ILE A 175 -4.57 -6.37 -1.88
C ILE A 175 -5.52 -7.04 -2.87
N HIS A 176 -6.82 -6.81 -2.67
CA HIS A 176 -7.89 -7.37 -3.47
C HIS A 176 -8.43 -6.34 -4.46
N GLY A 177 -8.81 -6.78 -5.65
CA GLY A 177 -9.56 -5.92 -6.56
C GLY A 177 -9.83 -6.51 -7.94
N THR A 178 -10.42 -5.70 -8.82
CA THR A 178 -10.83 -6.12 -10.17
C THR A 178 -10.03 -5.39 -11.24
N ILE A 179 -10.29 -4.10 -11.41
CA ILE A 179 -9.71 -3.22 -12.43
C ILE A 179 -8.86 -2.16 -11.73
N ASP A 180 -7.66 -1.91 -12.25
CA ASP A 180 -6.75 -0.84 -11.85
C ASP A 180 -6.55 -0.74 -10.32
N PHE A 181 -6.66 -1.87 -9.61
CA PHE A 181 -6.83 -1.83 -8.16
C PHE A 181 -5.55 -1.48 -7.40
N ILE A 182 -4.43 -1.40 -8.10
CA ILE A 182 -3.18 -0.76 -7.66
C ILE A 182 -2.83 0.33 -8.69
N CYS A 183 -3.19 1.58 -8.43
CA CYS A 183 -3.06 2.66 -9.40
C CYS A 183 -2.47 3.93 -8.80
N GLY A 184 -2.12 4.88 -9.66
CA GLY A 184 -1.52 6.15 -9.25
C GLY A 184 -0.04 6.27 -9.59
N ALA A 185 0.67 7.07 -8.82
CA ALA A 185 2.00 7.56 -9.14
C ALA A 185 3.05 7.18 -8.09
N GLY A 186 4.27 7.65 -8.29
CA GLY A 186 5.38 7.45 -7.35
C GLY A 186 6.18 6.17 -7.55
N ASP A 187 7.19 6.00 -6.70
CA ASP A 187 7.97 4.77 -6.58
C ASP A 187 7.37 3.93 -5.45
N VAL A 188 6.72 2.81 -5.79
CA VAL A 188 6.04 1.95 -4.82
C VAL A 188 6.56 0.53 -4.92
N TRP A 189 7.04 0.00 -3.80
CA TRP A 189 7.59 -1.36 -3.73
C TRP A 189 6.68 -2.28 -2.92
N PHE A 190 6.25 -3.36 -3.55
CA PHE A 190 5.47 -4.44 -2.95
C PHE A 190 6.38 -5.65 -2.73
N GLU A 191 6.73 -5.92 -1.47
CA GLU A 191 7.59 -7.02 -1.07
C GLU A 191 6.77 -8.17 -0.49
N ARG A 192 6.77 -9.33 -1.15
CA ARG A 192 6.07 -10.53 -0.64
C ARG A 192 4.59 -10.26 -0.33
N CYS A 193 3.94 -9.45 -1.15
CA CYS A 193 2.50 -9.20 -1.02
C CYS A 193 1.70 -10.29 -1.74
N THR A 194 0.48 -10.53 -1.25
CA THR A 194 -0.52 -11.33 -1.95
C THR A 194 -1.45 -10.40 -2.71
N ILE A 195 -1.59 -10.64 -4.00
CA ILE A 195 -2.39 -9.85 -4.92
C ILE A 195 -3.56 -10.72 -5.37
N VAL A 196 -4.77 -10.35 -4.97
CA VAL A 196 -5.96 -11.19 -5.17
C VAL A 196 -6.88 -10.52 -6.16
N THR A 197 -7.22 -11.22 -7.24
CA THR A 197 -8.20 -10.70 -8.20
C THR A 197 -9.61 -11.17 -7.85
N GLU A 198 -10.54 -10.24 -7.81
CA GLU A 198 -11.95 -10.47 -7.51
C GLU A 198 -12.80 -10.62 -8.78
N LYS A 199 -14.07 -11.01 -8.62
CA LYS A 199 -15.04 -11.09 -9.72
C LYS A 199 -15.36 -9.71 -10.30
N ARG A 200 -14.92 -9.45 -11.54
CA ARG A 200 -15.22 -8.19 -12.26
C ARG A 200 -16.70 -7.97 -12.50
N THR A 201 -17.44 -9.01 -12.89
CA THR A 201 -18.90 -8.98 -13.00
C THR A 201 -19.48 -10.07 -12.12
N ARG A 202 -20.80 -10.06 -11.90
CA ARG A 202 -21.47 -11.15 -11.16
C ARG A 202 -21.28 -12.52 -11.82
N SER A 203 -21.15 -12.56 -13.16
CA SER A 203 -20.84 -13.78 -13.94
C SER A 203 -19.36 -14.16 -13.90
N GLY A 204 -18.47 -13.29 -13.42
CA GLY A 204 -17.01 -13.50 -13.47
C GLY A 204 -16.41 -13.26 -14.85
N GLU A 205 -17.12 -12.56 -15.73
CA GLU A 205 -16.69 -12.25 -17.09
C GLU A 205 -15.83 -10.98 -17.16
N GLY A 206 -15.10 -10.84 -18.26
CA GLY A 206 -14.20 -9.73 -18.52
C GLY A 206 -12.80 -9.96 -17.94
N ASN A 207 -11.88 -9.07 -18.31
CA ASN A 207 -10.49 -9.18 -17.89
C ASN A 207 -10.22 -8.29 -16.67
N ASN A 208 -9.56 -8.83 -15.65
CA ASN A 208 -9.04 -8.04 -14.54
C ASN A 208 -7.73 -7.35 -14.95
N ILE A 209 -7.44 -6.24 -14.29
CA ILE A 209 -6.23 -5.44 -14.51
C ILE A 209 -5.68 -5.11 -13.13
N ILE A 210 -4.49 -5.61 -12.81
CA ILE A 210 -3.96 -5.46 -11.46
C ILE A 210 -3.45 -4.04 -11.21
N MET A 211 -2.56 -3.53 -12.07
CA MET A 211 -1.99 -2.20 -11.89
C MET A 211 -2.26 -1.23 -13.04
N ALA A 212 -2.36 0.04 -12.66
CA ALA A 212 -2.49 1.18 -13.58
C ALA A 212 -1.61 2.36 -13.12
N PRO A 213 -0.28 2.28 -13.31
CA PRO A 213 0.66 3.32 -12.90
C PRO A 213 0.59 4.54 -13.82
N ARG A 214 0.90 5.69 -13.24
CA ARG A 214 1.12 7.02 -13.83
C ARG A 214 2.40 7.58 -13.20
N THR A 215 3.55 7.18 -13.72
CA THR A 215 4.85 7.38 -13.03
C THR A 215 5.80 8.26 -13.84
N SER A 216 5.29 9.27 -14.54
CA SER A 216 6.12 10.14 -15.38
C SER A 216 7.16 10.96 -14.60
N GLU A 217 6.91 11.18 -13.32
CA GLU A 217 7.71 12.01 -12.41
C GLU A 217 8.69 11.21 -11.55
N THR A 218 8.74 9.88 -11.70
CA THR A 218 9.69 9.02 -10.97
C THR A 218 10.52 8.15 -11.91
N LYS A 219 11.55 7.51 -11.35
CA LYS A 219 12.52 6.74 -12.12
C LYS A 219 12.11 5.27 -12.27
N TRP A 220 11.47 4.70 -11.24
CA TRP A 220 11.28 3.25 -11.14
C TRP A 220 9.82 2.85 -11.30
N GLY A 221 8.89 3.64 -10.77
CA GLY A 221 7.47 3.33 -10.75
C GLY A 221 7.16 2.20 -9.78
N TYR A 222 6.31 1.26 -10.20
CA TYR A 222 5.90 0.15 -9.33
C TYR A 222 6.85 -1.04 -9.44
N VAL A 223 7.18 -1.63 -8.29
CA VAL A 223 8.01 -2.84 -8.22
C VAL A 223 7.29 -3.89 -7.39
N PHE A 224 6.89 -4.98 -8.04
CA PHE A 224 6.32 -6.15 -7.38
C PHE A 224 7.41 -7.20 -7.25
N ASN A 225 7.94 -7.37 -6.04
CA ASN A 225 9.04 -8.29 -5.78
C ASN A 225 8.57 -9.45 -4.91
N ARG A 226 8.71 -10.68 -5.42
CA ARG A 226 8.35 -11.93 -4.74
C ARG A 226 6.88 -11.96 -4.28
N CYS A 227 6.01 -11.29 -5.03
CA CYS A 227 4.57 -11.30 -4.75
C CYS A 227 3.95 -12.63 -5.19
N THR A 228 2.76 -12.93 -4.66
CA THR A 228 1.92 -14.04 -5.12
C THR A 228 0.64 -13.49 -5.70
N ILE A 229 0.25 -13.95 -6.89
CA ILE A 229 -1.03 -13.61 -7.51
C ILE A 229 -1.98 -14.79 -7.36
N VAL A 230 -3.11 -14.54 -6.71
CA VAL A 230 -4.23 -15.50 -6.54
C VAL A 230 -5.38 -15.04 -7.42
N ASN A 231 -5.86 -15.91 -8.30
CA ASN A 231 -6.96 -15.59 -9.20
C ASN A 231 -7.80 -16.83 -9.54
N ASP A 232 -8.96 -16.96 -8.91
CA ASP A 232 -9.83 -18.11 -9.12
C ASP A 232 -10.99 -17.85 -10.09
N VAL A 233 -10.98 -16.72 -10.81
CA VAL A 233 -12.15 -16.24 -11.56
C VAL A 233 -11.83 -15.95 -13.02
N SER A 234 -11.30 -14.76 -13.28
CA SER A 234 -11.34 -14.11 -14.60
C SER A 234 -9.94 -14.05 -15.22
N PRO A 235 -9.80 -14.09 -16.55
CA PRO A 235 -8.51 -13.77 -17.16
C PRO A 235 -8.00 -12.39 -16.69
N PHE A 236 -6.69 -12.20 -16.66
CA PHE A 236 -6.13 -10.94 -16.18
C PHE A 236 -4.88 -10.53 -16.93
N TYR A 237 -4.63 -9.23 -16.90
CA TYR A 237 -3.33 -8.63 -17.19
C TYR A 237 -2.64 -8.24 -15.89
N TYR A 238 -1.31 -8.29 -15.89
CA TYR A 238 -0.52 -7.64 -14.85
C TYR A 238 -0.87 -6.17 -14.71
N GLY A 239 -1.16 -5.49 -15.82
CA GLY A 239 -1.61 -4.11 -15.74
C GLY A 239 -1.68 -3.44 -17.08
N ARG A 240 -1.93 -2.13 -17.03
CA ARG A 240 -2.07 -1.25 -18.18
C ARG A 240 -1.52 0.13 -17.87
N GLY A 241 -1.19 0.91 -18.90
CA GLY A 241 -0.70 2.27 -18.70
C GLY A 241 -1.81 3.25 -18.34
N TRP A 242 -1.59 4.07 -17.31
CA TRP A 242 -2.42 5.24 -17.01
C TRP A 242 -1.60 6.52 -17.25
N HIS A 243 -1.98 7.30 -18.27
CA HIS A 243 -1.25 8.51 -18.71
C HIS A 243 0.19 8.25 -19.21
N THR A 244 1.05 9.28 -19.18
CA THR A 244 2.33 9.29 -19.89
C THR A 244 3.42 8.55 -19.13
N ARG A 245 4.20 7.73 -19.84
CA ARG A 245 5.40 7.03 -19.35
C ARG A 245 5.21 6.18 -18.07
N PRO A 246 4.15 5.37 -17.96
CA PRO A 246 4.02 4.40 -16.87
C PRO A 246 5.19 3.41 -16.82
N SER A 247 5.62 3.08 -15.61
CA SER A 247 6.68 2.11 -15.32
C SER A 247 6.22 1.13 -14.25
N CYS A 248 6.40 -0.16 -14.51
CA CYS A 248 6.14 -1.22 -13.56
C CYS A 248 6.96 -2.47 -13.88
N VAL A 249 7.49 -3.12 -12.85
CA VAL A 249 8.18 -4.40 -13.00
C VAL A 249 7.63 -5.46 -12.04
N TRP A 250 7.54 -6.69 -12.56
CA TRP A 250 7.21 -7.89 -11.80
C TRP A 250 8.45 -8.78 -11.68
N LEU A 251 8.92 -9.01 -10.47
CA LEU A 251 10.15 -9.75 -10.18
C LEU A 251 9.83 -10.94 -9.29
N TYR A 252 10.20 -12.14 -9.72
CA TYR A 252 10.08 -13.38 -8.93
C TYR A 252 8.65 -13.64 -8.44
N THR A 253 7.64 -13.26 -9.22
CA THR A 253 6.23 -13.33 -8.83
C THR A 253 5.69 -14.74 -9.04
N THR A 254 5.00 -15.28 -8.04
CA THR A 254 4.35 -16.60 -8.13
C THR A 254 2.91 -16.44 -8.60
N LEU A 255 2.53 -17.18 -9.65
CA LEU A 255 1.16 -17.26 -10.14
C LEU A 255 0.52 -18.56 -9.64
N MET A 256 -0.59 -18.44 -8.91
CA MET A 256 -1.35 -19.62 -8.49
C MET A 256 -2.12 -20.26 -9.64
N THR A 257 -2.51 -19.46 -10.63
CA THR A 257 -3.30 -19.86 -11.81
C THR A 257 -2.69 -19.24 -13.09
N PRO A 258 -1.51 -19.70 -13.53
CA PRO A 258 -0.78 -19.10 -14.64
C PRO A 258 -1.55 -19.10 -15.97
N GLU A 259 -2.46 -20.05 -16.17
CA GLU A 259 -3.33 -20.15 -17.35
C GLU A 259 -4.35 -19.00 -17.48
N LYS A 260 -4.60 -18.26 -16.39
CA LYS A 260 -5.47 -17.08 -16.40
C LYS A 260 -4.74 -15.80 -16.82
N LEU A 261 -3.42 -15.79 -16.80
CA LEU A 261 -2.63 -14.62 -17.23
C LEU A 261 -2.62 -14.56 -18.76
N LEU A 262 -3.17 -13.47 -19.30
CA LEU A 262 -3.32 -13.31 -20.75
C LEU A 262 -1.94 -13.26 -21.46
N PRO A 263 -1.85 -13.72 -22.73
CA PRO A 263 -0.56 -13.93 -23.40
C PRO A 263 0.34 -12.70 -23.51
N THR A 264 -0.23 -11.51 -23.75
CA THR A 264 0.55 -10.27 -23.83
C THR A 264 1.06 -9.80 -22.48
N ARG A 265 0.57 -10.38 -21.37
CA ARG A 265 0.87 -10.04 -19.96
C ARG A 265 0.36 -8.68 -19.53
N PHE A 266 0.50 -7.67 -20.38
CA PHE A 266 0.03 -6.30 -20.20
C PHE A 266 -1.02 -5.99 -21.26
N ASP A 267 -2.00 -5.15 -20.90
CA ASP A 267 -3.06 -4.72 -21.81
C ASP A 267 -2.48 -3.79 -22.91
N PRO A 268 -2.51 -4.19 -24.20
CA PRO A 268 -1.92 -3.41 -25.29
C PRO A 268 -2.79 -2.23 -25.74
N GLU A 269 -4.09 -2.25 -25.41
CA GLU A 269 -5.08 -1.24 -25.82
C GLU A 269 -5.28 -0.14 -24.76
N ALA A 270 -4.37 -0.10 -23.78
CA ALA A 270 -4.43 0.74 -22.59
C ALA A 270 -4.60 2.24 -22.87
N MET A 271 -5.05 2.96 -21.84
CA MET A 271 -5.57 4.33 -21.80
C MET A 271 -4.68 5.42 -22.41
N LYS A 272 -4.44 5.37 -23.73
CA LYS A 272 -4.01 6.53 -24.50
C LYS A 272 -2.67 7.09 -23.99
N ILE A 273 -1.63 6.26 -24.01
CA ILE A 273 -0.29 6.53 -23.46
C ILE A 273 0.74 6.85 -24.56
N SER A 274 1.97 7.26 -24.22
CA SER A 274 3.04 7.61 -25.19
C SER A 274 4.26 6.66 -25.18
N SER A 275 4.43 5.86 -24.12
CA SER A 275 5.43 4.78 -23.98
C SER A 275 5.14 4.03 -22.68
N ASN A 276 5.59 2.78 -22.56
CA ASN A 276 5.54 1.99 -21.32
C ASN A 276 6.94 1.48 -20.98
N TYR A 277 7.25 1.38 -19.68
CA TYR A 277 8.29 0.50 -19.19
C TYR A 277 7.65 -0.61 -18.34
N PHE A 278 7.10 -1.61 -19.02
CA PHE A 278 6.48 -2.77 -18.38
C PHE A 278 7.34 -4.00 -18.59
N LYS A 279 7.70 -4.62 -17.47
CA LYS A 279 8.65 -5.72 -17.47
C LYS A 279 8.28 -6.84 -16.52
N GLU A 280 8.63 -8.07 -16.87
CA GLU A 280 8.64 -9.22 -15.96
C GLU A 280 10.01 -9.95 -15.96
N TYR A 281 10.33 -10.58 -14.83
CA TYR A 281 11.49 -11.46 -14.67
C TYR A 281 11.23 -12.54 -13.62
N GLY A 282 11.50 -13.79 -13.97
CA GLY A 282 11.45 -14.92 -13.04
C GLY A 282 10.05 -15.19 -12.49
N THR A 283 9.02 -15.01 -13.30
CA THR A 283 7.63 -15.40 -13.01
C THR A 283 7.59 -16.91 -12.77
N MET A 284 7.04 -17.32 -11.63
CA MET A 284 6.99 -18.71 -11.19
C MET A 284 5.55 -19.22 -11.20
N ASP A 285 5.37 -20.52 -11.44
CA ASP A 285 4.12 -21.20 -11.09
C ASP A 285 4.07 -21.59 -9.59
N ALA A 286 2.94 -22.14 -9.15
CA ALA A 286 2.73 -22.58 -7.77
C ALA A 286 3.70 -23.70 -7.32
N GLN A 287 4.40 -24.37 -8.24
CA GLN A 287 5.42 -25.37 -7.93
C GLN A 287 6.83 -24.77 -7.86
N GLY A 288 6.97 -23.46 -8.07
CA GLY A 288 8.25 -22.76 -8.06
C GLY A 288 9.06 -22.91 -9.35
N ARG A 289 8.45 -23.37 -10.45
CA ARG A 289 9.11 -23.44 -11.76
C ARG A 289 9.05 -22.08 -12.43
N ASP A 290 10.17 -21.63 -13.00
CA ASP A 290 10.21 -20.42 -13.81
C ASP A 290 9.46 -20.64 -15.13
N ILE A 291 8.43 -19.85 -15.35
CA ILE A 291 7.55 -19.84 -16.52
C ILE A 291 7.67 -18.53 -17.31
N THR A 292 8.66 -17.68 -17.02
CA THR A 292 8.97 -16.51 -17.82
C THR A 292 9.36 -16.95 -19.24
N PRO A 293 8.68 -16.44 -20.29
CA PRO A 293 9.06 -16.78 -21.66
C PRO A 293 10.42 -16.15 -21.98
N LYS A 294 11.14 -16.73 -22.95
CA LYS A 294 12.43 -16.18 -23.39
C LYS A 294 12.32 -14.77 -23.96
N SER A 295 11.16 -14.43 -24.52
CA SER A 295 10.83 -13.14 -25.11
C SER A 295 9.31 -12.98 -25.12
N ASN A 296 8.83 -11.76 -24.93
CA ASN A 296 7.44 -11.38 -25.07
C ASN A 296 7.38 -9.93 -25.56
N VAL A 297 7.30 -9.78 -26.87
CA VAL A 297 7.27 -8.48 -27.54
C VAL A 297 5.83 -8.01 -27.69
N VAL A 298 5.50 -6.88 -27.09
CA VAL A 298 4.14 -6.33 -27.06
C VAL A 298 4.12 -4.99 -27.78
N THR A 299 3.11 -4.81 -28.64
CA THR A 299 2.85 -3.57 -29.34
C THR A 299 1.69 -2.85 -28.68
N PHE A 300 1.97 -1.68 -28.13
CA PHE A 300 1.03 -0.83 -27.41
C PHE A 300 0.48 0.27 -28.33
N THR A 301 -0.83 0.47 -28.32
CA THR A 301 -1.51 1.49 -29.11
C THR A 301 -1.53 2.83 -28.33
N LEU A 302 -0.99 3.89 -28.94
CA LEU A 302 -0.84 5.21 -28.32
C LEU A 302 -2.01 6.15 -28.65
N ARG A 303 -2.25 7.16 -27.79
CA ARG A 303 -3.42 8.09 -27.84
C ARG A 303 -3.65 8.78 -29.17
N ASP A 304 -2.58 9.14 -29.86
CA ASP A 304 -2.58 10.22 -30.84
C ASP A 304 -2.40 9.73 -32.28
N HIS A 305 -2.62 8.43 -32.55
CA HIS A 305 -2.23 7.80 -33.83
C HIS A 305 -0.74 8.01 -34.18
N THR A 306 0.08 8.36 -33.19
CA THR A 306 1.52 8.21 -33.28
C THR A 306 1.86 6.73 -33.41
N GLN A 307 3.00 6.45 -34.06
CA GLN A 307 3.40 5.09 -34.39
C GLN A 307 3.30 4.18 -33.14
N PRO A 308 2.74 2.98 -33.28
CA PRO A 308 2.60 2.04 -32.17
C PRO A 308 3.97 1.80 -31.53
N PHE A 309 3.98 1.65 -30.20
CA PHE A 309 5.21 1.42 -29.45
C PHE A 309 5.36 -0.08 -29.22
N THR A 310 6.41 -0.67 -29.77
CA THR A 310 6.73 -2.08 -29.56
C THR A 310 7.89 -2.21 -28.57
N ALA A 311 7.71 -3.05 -27.56
CA ALA A 311 8.73 -3.29 -26.55
C ALA A 311 8.84 -4.77 -26.19
N GLU A 312 10.07 -5.21 -25.97
CA GLU A 312 10.34 -6.44 -25.22
C GLU A 312 9.90 -6.23 -23.77
N THR A 313 9.07 -7.12 -23.24
CA THR A 313 8.55 -7.05 -21.87
C THR A 313 9.28 -8.01 -20.92
N ILE A 314 10.19 -8.83 -21.41
CA ILE A 314 11.04 -9.68 -20.57
C ILE A 314 12.33 -8.94 -20.22
N MET A 315 12.79 -9.07 -18.97
CA MET A 315 14.08 -8.53 -18.54
C MET A 315 15.20 -9.54 -18.70
N THR A 316 16.40 -9.03 -18.92
CA THR A 316 17.63 -9.75 -18.63
C THR A 316 17.85 -9.86 -17.12
N LYS A 317 18.72 -10.79 -16.72
CA LYS A 317 19.12 -10.94 -15.31
C LYS A 317 19.81 -9.67 -14.79
N GLU A 318 20.64 -9.06 -15.63
CA GLU A 318 21.40 -7.86 -15.31
C GLU A 318 20.48 -6.67 -15.06
N GLU A 319 19.42 -6.49 -15.87
CA GLU A 319 18.38 -5.50 -15.65
C GLU A 319 17.62 -5.77 -14.35
N ALA A 320 17.21 -7.03 -14.10
CA ALA A 320 16.46 -7.40 -12.90
C ALA A 320 17.28 -7.14 -11.62
N GLN A 321 18.60 -7.39 -11.65
CA GLN A 321 19.50 -7.10 -10.53
C GLN A 321 19.67 -5.61 -10.21
N GLN A 322 19.28 -4.70 -11.12
CA GLN A 322 19.30 -3.26 -10.83
C GLN A 322 18.18 -2.84 -9.87
N TYR A 323 17.11 -3.64 -9.73
CA TYR A 323 15.98 -3.36 -8.86
C TYR A 323 16.29 -3.80 -7.43
N THR A 324 16.88 -2.88 -6.68
CA THR A 324 17.13 -3.04 -5.24
C THR A 324 16.47 -1.89 -4.48
N LEU A 325 16.12 -2.11 -3.22
CA LEU A 325 15.52 -1.06 -2.39
C LEU A 325 16.40 0.19 -2.30
N GLU A 326 17.73 0.02 -2.21
CA GLU A 326 18.68 1.14 -2.20
C GLU A 326 18.64 1.96 -3.49
N ARG A 327 18.47 1.30 -4.65
CA ARG A 327 18.41 2.01 -5.93
C ARG A 327 17.06 2.66 -6.18
N VAL A 328 15.98 2.02 -5.73
CA VAL A 328 14.61 2.52 -5.86
C VAL A 328 14.36 3.70 -4.92
N PHE A 329 14.70 3.55 -3.64
CA PHE A 329 14.39 4.54 -2.62
C PHE A 329 15.57 5.45 -2.24
N GLY A 330 16.78 5.14 -2.73
CA GLY A 330 17.98 5.94 -2.44
C GLY A 330 18.28 5.97 -0.95
N TRP A 331 18.09 7.16 -0.37
CA TRP A 331 18.38 7.47 1.02
C TRP A 331 17.35 6.87 2.00
N TRP A 332 16.13 6.57 1.55
CA TRP A 332 15.09 6.04 2.42
C TRP A 332 15.20 4.51 2.53
N GLN A 333 15.33 4.01 3.76
CA GLN A 333 15.58 2.59 4.04
C GLN A 333 14.38 1.95 4.76
N PRO A 334 13.28 1.65 4.05
CA PRO A 334 12.03 1.21 4.68
C PRO A 334 12.16 -0.10 5.47
N GLN A 335 13.02 -1.03 5.05
CA GLN A 335 13.22 -2.30 5.78
C GLN A 335 13.87 -2.12 7.16
N LYS A 336 14.76 -1.13 7.33
CA LYS A 336 15.36 -0.84 8.64
C LYS A 336 14.31 -0.24 9.57
N ILE A 337 13.58 0.76 9.08
CA ILE A 337 12.46 1.38 9.79
C ILE A 337 11.41 0.32 10.17
N LEU A 338 11.05 -0.55 9.23
CA LEU A 338 10.10 -1.63 9.46
C LEU A 338 10.53 -2.54 10.61
N LYS A 339 11.80 -2.99 10.61
CA LYS A 339 12.34 -3.86 11.67
C LYS A 339 12.26 -3.22 13.06
N GLU A 340 12.49 -1.91 13.14
CA GLU A 340 12.34 -1.14 14.38
C GLU A 340 10.88 -1.04 14.80
N LEU A 341 9.98 -0.66 13.88
CA LEU A 341 8.55 -0.53 14.15
C LEU A 341 7.89 -1.88 14.49
N GLU A 342 8.34 -2.99 13.94
CA GLU A 342 7.83 -4.32 14.30
C GLU A 342 8.21 -4.73 15.73
N ARG A 343 9.45 -4.40 16.16
CA ARG A 343 9.87 -4.63 17.55
C ARG A 343 9.02 -3.80 18.50
N GLU A 344 8.80 -2.54 18.13
CA GLU A 344 8.04 -1.60 18.92
C GLU A 344 6.55 -1.99 18.99
N SER A 345 5.97 -2.36 17.85
CA SER A 345 4.62 -2.92 17.76
C SER A 345 4.42 -4.14 18.65
N LYS A 346 5.36 -5.11 18.64
CA LYS A 346 5.31 -6.28 19.52
C LYS A 346 5.38 -5.90 21.00
N ARG A 347 6.24 -4.93 21.36
CA ARG A 347 6.37 -4.40 22.72
C ARG A 347 5.06 -3.76 23.18
N LEU A 348 4.48 -2.88 22.37
CA LEU A 348 3.22 -2.19 22.64
C LEU A 348 2.05 -3.17 22.73
N LYS A 349 1.90 -4.09 21.78
CA LYS A 349 0.85 -5.13 21.84
C LYS A 349 0.93 -5.93 23.13
N LYS A 350 2.13 -6.31 23.58
CA LYS A 350 2.32 -6.98 24.87
C LYS A 350 1.92 -6.08 26.05
N GLN A 351 2.38 -4.83 26.06
CA GLN A 351 2.12 -3.86 27.14
C GLN A 351 0.62 -3.58 27.31
N TYR A 352 -0.12 -3.50 26.21
CA TYR A 352 -1.56 -3.19 26.20
C TYR A 352 -2.46 -4.42 26.02
N GLN A 353 -1.92 -5.63 26.21
CA GLN A 353 -2.66 -6.91 26.17
C GLN A 353 -3.41 -7.18 24.84
N LEU A 354 -2.79 -6.83 23.71
CA LEU A 354 -3.25 -7.05 22.34
C LEU A 354 -2.43 -8.12 21.60
N GLN A 355 -2.07 -9.21 22.29
CA GLN A 355 -1.35 -10.33 21.66
C GLN A 355 -2.25 -11.23 20.84
#